data_AF-A0A968CRX3-F1
#
_entry.id   AF-A0A968CRX3-F1
#
_cell.length_a   1.000
_cell.length_b   1.000
_cell.length_c   1.000
_cell.angle_alpha   90.00
_cell.angle_beta   90.00
_cell.angle_gamma   90.00
#
_symmetry.space_group_name_H-M   'P 1'
#
loop_
_entity.id
_entity.type
_entity.pdbx_description
1 polymer ?
#
loop_
_entity_poly.entity_id
_entity_poly.type
_entity_poly.pdbx_seq_one_letter_code
_entity_poly.pdbx_strand_id
1 'polypeptide(L)'
;MTTRAIILNTVLKKNGDKGVSVGEGSQMLGVNNYMAENNIAVQSKDHSTALLFNHTLTGNKVALDAYKKNWRYGGGGTILVSKSRMEANTNNAAADKHSQIQIFDTFMDHSPSKKNIAFISVDSKEKRAAADKQLLPEIRRMSPGIARSHGFFEKEYLKFSKPHFRGARLQ
;
A
#
# COMPACT_ATOMS: atom_id res chain seq x y z
N MET A 1 12.82 -6.68 16.16
CA MET A 1 12.51 -5.40 16.82
C MET A 1 11.32 -4.80 16.09
N THR A 2 10.29 -4.33 16.80
CA THR A 2 9.08 -3.74 16.19
C THR A 2 9.21 -2.22 16.12
N THR A 3 8.84 -1.62 14.99
CA THR A 3 8.91 -0.17 14.79
C THR A 3 7.59 0.38 14.25
N ARG A 4 7.30 1.64 14.59
CA ARG A 4 6.28 2.47 13.93
C ARG A 4 6.99 3.56 13.14
N ALA A 5 6.73 3.63 11.84
CA ALA A 5 7.39 4.57 10.94
C ALA A 5 6.39 5.34 10.08
N ILE A 6 6.71 6.59 9.78
CA ILE A 6 5.90 7.46 8.93
C ILE A 6 6.77 8.00 7.80
N ILE A 7 6.28 7.93 6.55
CA ILE A 7 6.99 8.42 5.35
C ILE A 7 6.05 9.35 4.58
N LEU A 8 6.41 10.62 4.46
CA LEU A 8 5.56 11.66 3.86
C LEU A 8 6.27 12.34 2.69
N ASN A 9 5.54 12.59 1.61
CA ASN A 9 5.97 13.44 0.49
C ASN A 9 7.39 13.10 -0.04
N THR A 10 7.73 11.82 -0.09
CA THR A 10 9.09 11.35 -0.41
C THR A 10 9.15 10.71 -1.80
N VAL A 11 10.29 10.85 -2.47
CA VAL A 11 10.62 10.16 -3.73
C VAL A 11 11.59 9.01 -3.45
N LEU A 12 11.18 7.78 -3.79
CA LEU A 12 11.98 6.56 -3.65
C LEU A 12 12.12 5.90 -5.02
N LYS A 13 13.24 6.17 -5.69
CA LYS A 13 13.42 5.82 -7.10
C LYS A 13 14.69 5.02 -7.34
N LYS A 14 14.62 4.00 -8.22
CA LYS A 14 15.78 3.20 -8.66
C LYS A 14 16.52 2.51 -7.51
N ASN A 15 15.81 2.10 -6.46
CA ASN A 15 16.41 1.27 -5.41
C ASN A 15 16.64 -0.15 -5.94
N GLY A 16 17.84 -0.69 -5.75
CA GLY A 16 18.26 -1.99 -6.31
C GLY A 16 17.45 -3.19 -5.80
N ASP A 17 16.81 -3.07 -4.64
CA ASP A 17 15.92 -4.11 -4.09
C ASP A 17 14.55 -3.55 -3.73
N LYS A 18 14.40 -2.85 -2.60
CA LYS A 18 13.09 -2.36 -2.13
C LYS A 18 13.10 -0.87 -1.87
N GLY A 19 12.02 -0.17 -2.25
CA GLY A 19 11.79 1.20 -1.81
C GLY A 19 11.56 1.25 -0.30
N VAL A 20 10.63 0.44 0.20
CA VAL A 20 10.37 0.26 1.64
C VAL A 20 10.14 -1.21 1.97
N SER A 21 10.75 -1.68 3.05
CA SER A 21 10.49 -3.01 3.63
C SER A 21 9.98 -2.86 5.06
N VAL A 22 8.78 -3.36 5.33
CA VAL A 22 8.15 -3.41 6.66
C VAL A 22 8.19 -4.86 7.15
N GLY A 23 8.83 -5.11 8.28
CA GLY A 23 9.06 -6.46 8.78
C GLY A 23 8.96 -6.55 10.31
N GLU A 24 8.97 -7.79 10.80
CA GLU A 24 9.08 -8.09 12.24
C GLU A 24 7.97 -7.46 13.10
N GLY A 25 6.72 -7.54 12.65
CA GLY A 25 5.56 -6.97 13.35
C GLY A 25 5.50 -5.44 13.33
N SER A 26 6.25 -4.78 12.45
CA SER A 26 6.28 -3.31 12.36
C SER A 26 5.05 -2.73 11.66
N GLN A 27 4.79 -1.45 11.91
CA GLN A 27 3.72 -0.69 11.28
C GLN A 27 4.29 0.52 10.54
N MET A 28 3.79 0.78 9.34
CA MET A 28 4.22 1.91 8.52
C MET A 28 3.01 2.66 7.97
N LEU A 29 3.05 3.99 8.05
CA LEU A 29 2.14 4.90 7.39
C LEU A 29 2.91 5.68 6.31
N GLY A 30 2.51 5.52 5.05
CA GLY A 30 3.06 6.28 3.93
C GLY A 30 1.99 7.21 3.35
N VAL A 31 2.27 8.50 3.21
CA VAL A 31 1.36 9.46 2.56
C VAL A 31 2.06 10.24 1.47
N ASN A 32 1.43 10.38 0.29
CA ASN A 32 1.90 11.20 -0.82
C ASN A 32 3.30 10.85 -1.36
N ASN A 33 3.69 9.57 -1.37
CA ASN A 33 5.02 9.20 -1.84
C ASN A 33 5.02 8.77 -3.31
N TYR A 34 6.13 9.07 -3.99
CA TYR A 34 6.38 8.64 -5.35
C TYR A 34 7.43 7.54 -5.35
N MET A 35 7.05 6.32 -5.73
CA MET A 35 7.96 5.18 -5.76
C MET A 35 8.07 4.62 -7.18
N ALA A 36 9.25 4.73 -7.77
CA ALA A 36 9.43 4.39 -9.18
C ALA A 36 10.67 3.58 -9.49
N GLU A 37 10.56 2.70 -10.49
CA GLU A 37 11.71 1.97 -11.03
C GLU A 37 12.47 1.15 -9.95
N ASN A 38 11.77 0.70 -8.91
CA ASN A 38 12.33 -0.20 -7.90
C ASN A 38 12.07 -1.66 -8.29
N ASN A 39 12.87 -2.59 -7.78
CA ASN A 39 12.56 -4.01 -7.92
C ASN A 39 11.28 -4.35 -7.13
N ILE A 40 11.13 -3.88 -5.89
CA ILE A 40 9.86 -3.88 -5.15
C ILE A 40 9.60 -2.49 -4.57
N ALA A 41 8.44 -1.86 -4.81
CA ALA A 41 8.19 -0.52 -4.28
C ALA A 41 7.95 -0.57 -2.76
N VAL A 42 6.94 -1.32 -2.31
CA VAL A 42 6.66 -1.55 -0.89
C VAL A 42 6.49 -3.04 -0.62
N GLN A 43 7.19 -3.54 0.39
CA GLN A 43 7.06 -4.91 0.87
C GLN A 43 6.66 -4.97 2.34
N SER A 44 5.67 -5.79 2.68
CA SER A 44 5.25 -6.07 4.06
C SER A 44 5.44 -7.55 4.39
N LYS A 45 5.98 -7.85 5.58
CA LYS A 45 6.32 -9.22 6.00
C LYS A 45 5.99 -9.49 7.46
N ASP A 46 5.87 -10.77 7.81
CA ASP A 46 6.03 -11.23 9.19
C ASP A 46 5.14 -10.48 10.19
N HIS A 47 3.82 -10.52 9.97
CA HIS A 47 2.79 -9.80 10.73
C HIS A 47 2.87 -8.27 10.69
N SER A 48 3.64 -7.71 9.77
CA SER A 48 3.73 -6.25 9.60
C SER A 48 2.57 -5.68 8.82
N THR A 49 2.31 -4.39 9.01
CA THR A 49 1.28 -3.66 8.28
C THR A 49 1.81 -2.39 7.64
N ALA A 50 1.56 -2.20 6.34
CA ALA A 50 1.83 -0.95 5.63
C ALA A 50 0.51 -0.31 5.18
N LEU A 51 0.33 0.97 5.52
CA LEU A 51 -0.85 1.76 5.19
C LEU A 51 -0.41 2.89 4.26
N LEU A 52 -0.89 2.88 3.02
CA LEU A 52 -0.40 3.73 1.94
C LEU A 52 -1.53 4.60 1.40
N PHE A 53 -1.39 5.93 1.47
CA PHE A 53 -2.36 6.90 0.95
C PHE A 53 -1.73 7.81 -0.10
N ASN A 54 -2.41 8.01 -1.22
CA ASN A 54 -1.95 8.93 -2.27
C ASN A 54 -0.56 8.60 -2.79
N HIS A 55 -0.24 7.33 -3.03
CA HIS A 55 1.04 6.93 -3.63
C HIS A 55 0.95 6.90 -5.14
N THR A 56 2.01 7.35 -5.81
CA THR A 56 2.25 7.00 -7.22
C THR A 56 3.29 5.88 -7.24
N LEU A 57 2.89 4.70 -7.68
CA LEU A 57 3.74 3.52 -7.82
C LEU A 57 3.88 3.19 -9.30
N THR A 58 5.03 3.50 -9.90
CA THR A 58 5.18 3.42 -11.36
C THR A 58 6.49 2.79 -11.84
N GLY A 59 6.43 1.96 -12.88
CA GLY A 59 7.65 1.39 -13.47
C GLY A 59 8.39 0.40 -12.56
N ASN A 60 7.78 -0.09 -11.48
CA ASN A 60 8.41 -1.06 -10.58
C ASN A 60 8.25 -2.48 -11.12
N LYS A 61 9.18 -3.39 -10.80
CA LYS A 61 8.98 -4.81 -11.14
C LYS A 61 7.81 -5.39 -10.33
N VAL A 62 7.72 -5.10 -9.04
CA VAL A 62 6.52 -5.35 -8.21
C VAL A 62 6.18 -4.08 -7.43
N ALA A 63 4.97 -3.54 -7.58
CA ALA A 63 4.58 -2.36 -6.82
C ALA A 63 4.31 -2.69 -5.35
N LEU A 64 3.44 -3.67 -5.07
CA LEU A 64 3.11 -4.10 -3.72
C LEU A 64 3.39 -5.58 -3.53
N ASP A 65 4.15 -5.94 -2.49
CA ASP A 65 4.46 -7.34 -2.19
C ASP A 65 4.21 -7.66 -0.71
N ALA A 66 3.48 -8.74 -0.43
CA ALA A 66 3.18 -9.17 0.93
C ALA A 66 3.39 -10.67 1.06
N TYR A 67 4.27 -11.08 1.98
CA TYR A 67 4.54 -12.51 2.19
C TYR A 67 4.96 -12.82 3.62
N LYS A 68 4.99 -14.10 3.98
CA LYS A 68 5.54 -14.60 5.25
C LYS A 68 6.95 -15.13 5.02
N LYS A 69 7.95 -14.53 5.68
CA LYS A 69 9.36 -14.98 5.64
C LYS A 69 9.72 -15.77 6.90
N ASN A 70 9.39 -15.23 8.07
CA ASN A 70 9.77 -15.77 9.37
C ASN A 70 8.54 -16.36 10.06
N TRP A 71 8.61 -17.66 10.34
CA TRP A 71 7.51 -18.42 10.93
C TRP A 71 7.13 -17.95 12.34
N ARG A 72 8.08 -17.38 13.10
CA ARG A 72 7.90 -16.95 14.49
C ARG A 72 6.86 -15.86 14.68
N TYR A 73 6.56 -15.10 13.62
CA TYR A 73 5.56 -14.01 13.67
C TYR A 73 4.13 -14.48 13.36
N GLY A 74 3.92 -15.79 13.12
CA GLY A 74 2.60 -16.39 12.94
C GLY A 74 1.93 -16.10 11.59
N GLY A 75 1.93 -14.84 11.13
CA GLY A 75 1.32 -14.38 9.89
C GLY A 75 2.29 -13.77 8.88
N GLY A 76 1.81 -13.50 7.67
CA GLY A 76 2.53 -12.76 6.65
C GLY A 76 2.31 -11.25 6.73
N GLY A 77 2.65 -10.53 5.66
CA GLY A 77 2.47 -9.09 5.57
C GLY A 77 1.04 -8.67 5.27
N THR A 78 0.67 -7.49 5.74
CA THR A 78 -0.58 -6.80 5.36
C THR A 78 -0.27 -5.46 4.70
N ILE A 79 -0.96 -5.14 3.60
CA ILE A 79 -0.89 -3.82 2.95
C ILE A 79 -2.30 -3.29 2.68
N LEU A 80 -2.55 -2.03 3.06
CA LEU A 80 -3.63 -1.23 2.51
C LEU A 80 -3.02 -0.18 1.59
N VAL A 81 -3.52 -0.08 0.37
CA VAL A 81 -3.26 1.08 -0.49
C VAL A 81 -4.58 1.77 -0.80
N SER A 82 -4.62 3.09 -0.66
CA SER A 82 -5.77 3.89 -0.99
C SER A 82 -5.44 5.18 -1.73
N LYS A 83 -6.38 5.65 -2.55
CA LYS A 83 -6.28 6.91 -3.30
C LYS A 83 -5.00 7.01 -4.09
N SER A 84 -4.53 5.89 -4.62
CA SER A 84 -3.21 5.78 -5.22
C SER A 84 -3.33 5.52 -6.71
N ARG A 85 -2.16 5.47 -7.37
CA ARG A 85 -2.05 5.13 -8.78
C ARG A 85 -0.94 4.10 -8.96
N MET A 86 -1.28 3.00 -9.62
CA MET A 86 -0.34 1.96 -10.03
C MET A 86 -0.36 1.85 -11.54
N GLU A 87 0.74 2.19 -12.19
CA GLU A 87 0.84 2.14 -13.64
C GLU A 87 2.24 1.75 -14.11
N ALA A 88 2.35 1.13 -15.29
CA ALA A 88 3.60 0.70 -15.89
C ALA A 88 4.45 -0.23 -15.02
N ASN A 89 3.88 -0.86 -13.99
CA ASN A 89 4.59 -1.86 -13.20
C ASN A 89 4.52 -3.22 -13.91
N THR A 90 5.55 -4.07 -13.75
CA THR A 90 5.46 -5.44 -14.29
C THR A 90 4.40 -6.25 -13.55
N ASN A 91 4.25 -6.02 -12.24
CA ASN A 91 3.15 -6.55 -11.44
C ASN A 91 2.68 -5.51 -10.40
N ASN A 92 1.40 -5.15 -10.44
CA ASN A 92 0.83 -4.18 -9.50
C ASN A 92 0.72 -4.71 -8.06
N ALA A 93 0.45 -6.00 -7.85
CA ALA A 93 0.48 -6.55 -6.50
C ALA A 93 0.68 -8.08 -6.45
N ALA A 94 1.43 -8.54 -5.45
CA ALA A 94 1.61 -9.94 -5.14
C ALA A 94 1.41 -10.21 -3.65
N ALA A 95 0.64 -11.25 -3.33
CA ALA A 95 0.47 -11.73 -1.97
C ALA A 95 0.63 -13.26 -1.91
N ASP A 96 1.27 -13.77 -0.86
CA ASP A 96 1.28 -15.21 -0.55
C ASP A 96 0.00 -15.65 0.20
N LYS A 97 -0.09 -16.95 0.51
CA LYS A 97 -1.27 -17.54 1.20
C LYS A 97 -1.46 -17.09 2.64
N HIS A 98 -0.48 -16.42 3.25
CA HIS A 98 -0.49 -15.97 4.64
C HIS A 98 -0.57 -14.44 4.76
N SER A 99 -0.71 -13.76 3.64
CA SER A 99 -0.61 -12.31 3.52
C SER A 99 -1.82 -11.75 2.80
N GLN A 100 -2.03 -10.44 2.94
CA GLN A 100 -3.19 -9.79 2.37
C GLN A 100 -2.87 -8.39 1.87
N ILE A 101 -3.45 -8.05 0.72
CA ILE A 101 -3.41 -6.70 0.17
C ILE A 101 -4.85 -6.23 -0.05
N GLN A 102 -5.18 -5.04 0.44
CA GLN A 102 -6.43 -4.36 0.13
C GLN A 102 -6.15 -3.10 -0.68
N ILE A 103 -6.89 -2.92 -1.76
CA ILE A 103 -6.71 -1.83 -2.71
C ILE A 103 -8.03 -1.05 -2.75
N PHE A 104 -8.02 0.18 -2.24
CA PHE A 104 -9.23 0.99 -2.09
C PHE A 104 -9.17 2.27 -2.92
N ASP A 105 -10.11 2.45 -3.85
CA ASP A 105 -10.25 3.65 -4.68
C ASP A 105 -8.91 4.13 -5.27
N THR A 106 -8.23 3.18 -5.89
CA THR A 106 -6.88 3.32 -6.43
C THR A 106 -6.95 2.94 -7.91
N PHE A 107 -6.32 3.76 -8.75
CA PHE A 107 -6.20 3.44 -10.17
C PHE A 107 -5.17 2.33 -10.37
N MET A 108 -5.50 1.40 -11.27
CA MET A 108 -4.57 0.41 -11.80
C MET A 108 -4.73 0.31 -13.30
N ASP A 109 -3.60 0.29 -14.02
CA ASP A 109 -3.58 0.03 -15.46
C ASP A 109 -3.86 -1.44 -15.80
N HIS A 110 -3.59 -2.37 -14.90
CA HIS A 110 -3.97 -3.78 -15.00
C HIS A 110 -4.20 -4.40 -13.61
N SER A 111 -5.08 -5.39 -13.52
CA SER A 111 -5.39 -6.06 -12.26
C SER A 111 -4.49 -7.27 -12.02
N PRO A 112 -3.92 -7.45 -10.82
CA PRO A 112 -3.18 -8.65 -10.45
C PRO A 112 -4.11 -9.85 -10.22
N SER A 113 -3.62 -11.07 -10.51
CA SER A 113 -4.42 -12.30 -10.52
C SER A 113 -4.23 -13.16 -9.26
N LYS A 114 -4.74 -12.74 -8.09
CA LYS A 114 -4.72 -13.59 -6.86
C LYS A 114 -5.89 -13.38 -5.90
N LYS A 115 -6.29 -14.47 -5.21
CA LYS A 115 -7.38 -14.51 -4.21
C LYS A 115 -7.15 -13.67 -2.95
N ASN A 116 -5.89 -13.38 -2.60
CA ASN A 116 -5.54 -12.67 -1.35
C ASN A 116 -5.38 -11.15 -1.55
N ILE A 117 -5.87 -10.66 -2.68
CA ILE A 117 -5.88 -9.25 -3.04
C ILE A 117 -7.35 -8.85 -3.17
N ALA A 118 -7.79 -7.92 -2.33
CA ALA A 118 -9.15 -7.41 -2.35
C ALA A 118 -9.18 -6.04 -3.04
N PHE A 119 -10.02 -5.90 -4.07
CA PHE A 119 -10.26 -4.65 -4.77
C PHE A 119 -11.55 -4.01 -4.27
N ILE A 120 -11.47 -2.78 -3.79
CA ILE A 120 -12.59 -2.04 -3.22
C ILE A 120 -12.69 -0.71 -3.97
N SER A 121 -13.77 -0.52 -4.75
CA SER A 121 -14.01 0.73 -5.51
C SER A 121 -12.88 1.12 -6.47
N VAL A 122 -12.21 0.15 -7.10
CA VAL A 122 -11.13 0.37 -8.07
C VAL A 122 -11.72 0.79 -9.43
N ASP A 123 -11.11 1.79 -10.08
CA ASP A 123 -11.47 2.22 -11.43
C ASP A 123 -10.22 2.34 -12.31
N SER A 124 -10.26 1.71 -13.49
CA SER A 124 -9.19 1.68 -14.49
C SER A 124 -9.29 2.76 -15.56
N LYS A 125 -10.31 3.64 -15.52
CA LYS A 125 -10.46 4.76 -16.45
C LYS A 125 -9.95 6.06 -15.83
N GLU A 126 -10.44 6.39 -14.64
CA GLU A 126 -10.11 7.66 -13.99
C GLU A 126 -8.77 7.60 -13.24
N LYS A 127 -7.69 7.99 -13.92
CA LYS A 127 -6.32 7.91 -13.37
C LYS A 127 -6.08 8.76 -12.13
N ARG A 128 -6.68 9.95 -12.08
CA ARG A 128 -6.34 11.00 -11.11
C ARG A 128 -7.49 11.40 -10.20
N ALA A 129 -8.74 11.20 -10.62
CA ALA A 129 -9.89 11.48 -9.77
C ALA A 129 -10.20 10.27 -8.90
N ALA A 130 -10.42 10.49 -7.60
CA ALA A 130 -10.92 9.46 -6.71
C ALA A 130 -12.46 9.48 -6.69
N ALA A 131 -13.08 8.30 -6.67
CA ALA A 131 -14.54 8.16 -6.74
C ALA A 131 -15.20 8.28 -5.35
N ASP A 132 -14.51 7.83 -4.31
CA ASP A 132 -14.99 7.85 -2.93
C ASP A 132 -14.47 9.10 -2.19
N LYS A 133 -15.22 9.60 -1.21
CA LYS A 133 -14.78 10.72 -0.35
C LYS A 133 -13.99 10.24 0.87
N GLN A 134 -14.07 8.96 1.23
CA GLN A 134 -13.38 8.37 2.37
C GLN A 134 -11.98 7.92 1.96
N LEU A 135 -11.00 8.02 2.86
CA LEU A 135 -9.64 7.49 2.66
C LEU A 135 -9.54 5.99 2.94
N LEU A 136 -10.48 5.47 3.73
CA LEU A 136 -10.51 4.10 4.18
C LEU A 136 -11.81 3.45 3.73
N PRO A 137 -11.79 2.15 3.42
CA PRO A 137 -13.03 1.40 3.25
C PRO A 137 -13.76 1.33 4.59
N GLU A 138 -15.05 1.01 4.57
CA GLU A 138 -15.80 0.75 5.80
C GLU A 138 -15.13 -0.36 6.64
N ILE A 139 -15.20 -0.25 7.97
CA ILE A 139 -14.54 -1.19 8.91
C ILE A 139 -14.88 -2.65 8.61
N ARG A 140 -16.14 -2.96 8.28
CA ARG A 140 -16.60 -4.31 7.92
C ARG A 140 -15.93 -4.91 6.67
N ARG A 141 -15.33 -4.06 5.83
CA ARG A 141 -14.59 -4.46 4.62
C ARG A 141 -13.08 -4.47 4.84
N MET A 142 -12.58 -4.05 6.01
CA MET A 142 -11.15 -4.07 6.32
C MET A 142 -10.70 -5.48 6.70
N SER A 143 -9.46 -5.82 6.34
CA SER A 143 -8.82 -7.01 6.88
C SER A 143 -8.55 -6.90 8.37
N PRO A 144 -8.40 -8.02 9.09
CA PRO A 144 -8.03 -7.98 10.50
C PRO A 144 -6.73 -7.20 10.77
N GLY A 145 -5.72 -7.31 9.89
CA GLY A 145 -4.46 -6.58 10.05
C GLY A 145 -4.61 -5.07 9.92
N ILE A 146 -5.45 -4.63 8.98
CA ILE A 146 -5.76 -3.22 8.77
C ILE A 146 -6.63 -2.68 9.91
N ALA A 147 -7.66 -3.44 10.32
CA ALA A 147 -8.53 -3.09 11.44
C ALA A 147 -7.73 -2.97 12.77
N ARG A 148 -6.78 -3.87 13.03
CA ARG A 148 -5.87 -3.76 14.20
C ARG A 148 -4.97 -2.53 14.12
N SER A 149 -4.51 -2.20 12.91
CA SER A 149 -3.70 -1.00 12.68
C SER A 149 -4.55 0.27 12.61
N HIS A 150 -5.87 0.18 12.79
CA HIS A 150 -6.75 1.34 12.71
C HIS A 150 -6.44 2.39 13.78
N GLY A 151 -6.03 1.96 14.99
CA GLY A 151 -5.57 2.87 16.04
C GLY A 151 -4.25 3.59 15.71
N PHE A 152 -3.46 3.06 14.79
CA PHE A 152 -2.22 3.68 14.29
C PHE A 152 -2.46 4.59 13.07
N PHE A 153 -3.70 4.74 12.58
CA PHE A 153 -4.06 5.87 11.74
C PHE A 153 -4.01 7.15 12.59
N GLU A 154 -2.81 7.66 12.82
CA GLU A 154 -2.65 8.94 13.48
C GLU A 154 -3.28 10.00 12.56
N LYS A 155 -4.47 10.48 12.98
CA LYS A 155 -5.30 11.45 12.24
C LYS A 155 -4.48 12.68 11.83
N GLU A 156 -3.47 13.01 12.61
CA GLU A 156 -2.57 14.11 12.32
C GLU A 156 -1.85 13.95 10.97
N TYR A 157 -1.42 12.75 10.57
CA TYR A 157 -0.70 12.58 9.30
C TYR A 157 -1.63 12.33 8.12
N LEU A 158 -2.87 11.89 8.37
CA LEU A 158 -3.87 11.79 7.31
C LEU A 158 -4.33 13.15 6.78
N LYS A 159 -4.10 14.26 7.50
CA LYS A 159 -4.35 15.60 6.96
C LYS A 159 -3.54 15.91 5.69
N PHE A 160 -2.42 15.20 5.48
CA PHE A 160 -1.62 15.32 4.27
C PHE A 160 -2.20 14.55 3.08
N SER A 161 -3.07 13.58 3.33
CA SER A 161 -3.72 12.79 2.28
C SER A 161 -4.85 13.57 1.62
N LYS A 162 -5.16 13.23 0.37
CA LYS A 162 -6.20 13.88 -0.43
C LYS A 162 -7.25 12.86 -0.85
N PRO A 163 -8.46 12.91 -0.27
CA PRO A 163 -9.49 11.91 -0.55
C PRO A 163 -10.02 11.95 -1.98
N HIS A 164 -9.90 13.10 -2.67
CA HIS A 164 -10.45 13.33 -4.02
C HIS A 164 -9.44 13.09 -5.15
N PHE A 165 -8.18 12.81 -4.83
CA PHE A 165 -7.11 12.70 -5.81
C PHE A 165 -6.40 11.36 -5.70
N ARG A 166 -6.08 10.74 -6.83
CA ARG A 166 -5.32 9.51 -6.92
C ARG A 166 -3.85 9.80 -7.22
N GLY A 167 -2.96 9.27 -6.38
CA GLY A 167 -1.51 9.35 -6.54
C GLY A 167 -0.85 10.47 -5.75
N ALA A 168 0.49 10.49 -5.80
CA ALA A 168 1.30 11.53 -5.18
C ALA A 168 1.37 12.77 -6.07
N ARG A 169 1.29 13.95 -5.45
CA ARG A 169 1.53 15.22 -6.14
C ARG A 169 3.01 15.56 -5.95
N LEU A 170 3.82 15.32 -6.96
CA LEU A 170 5.16 15.89 -7.03
C LEU A 170 4.97 17.42 -7.09
N GLN A 171 5.59 18.14 -6.15
CA GLN A 171 5.66 19.60 -6.20
C GLN A 171 6.70 20.02 -7.23
#